data_AF-A0A7V2F142-F1
#
_entry.id   AF-A0A7V2F142-F1
#
_cell.length_a   1.000
_cell.length_b   1.000
_cell.length_c   1.000
_cell.angle_alpha   90.00
_cell.angle_beta   90.00
_cell.angle_gamma   90.00
#
_symmetry.space_group_name_H-M   'P 1'
#
loop_
_entity.id
_entity.type
_entity.pdbx_description
1 polymer ?
#
loop_
_entity_poly.entity_id
_entity_poly.type
_entity_poly.pdbx_seq_one_letter_code
_entity_poly.pdbx_strand_id
1 'polypeptide(L)'
;MKSRRSRKKTVLIGHELSEEGIRLIENGIIDACISQNPYVQGYYSVKMLSEYLLDGIKPLYDRMYTRLDIIMKENVTCHERMINPYNIGCV
;
A
#
# COMPACT_ATOMS: atom_id res chain seq x y z
N MET A 1 27.76 -23.73 33.43
CA MET A 1 27.05 -22.58 32.81
C MET A 1 26.88 -22.83 31.33
N LYS A 2 25.66 -23.07 30.82
CA LYS A 2 25.40 -23.14 29.37
C LYS A 2 25.31 -21.72 28.82
N SER A 3 26.15 -21.38 27.82
CA SER A 3 26.15 -20.05 27.21
C SER A 3 24.79 -19.78 26.55
N ARG A 4 24.21 -18.62 26.83
CA ARG A 4 22.95 -18.16 26.24
C ARG A 4 23.23 -17.84 24.77
N ARG A 5 22.86 -18.74 23.86
CA ARG A 5 23.00 -18.54 22.40
C ARG A 5 22.21 -17.27 22.02
N SER A 6 22.91 -16.24 21.53
CA SER A 6 22.28 -15.03 21.01
C SER A 6 21.26 -15.42 19.93
N ARG A 7 20.00 -15.05 20.11
CA ARG A 7 18.96 -15.32 19.10
C ARG A 7 19.22 -14.44 17.89
N LYS A 8 19.21 -15.01 16.69
CA LYS A 8 19.22 -14.22 15.44
C LYS A 8 18.02 -13.26 15.46
N LYS A 9 18.25 -12.01 15.04
CA LYS A 9 17.18 -11.05 14.82
C LYS A 9 16.27 -11.59 13.71
N THR A 10 14.99 -11.77 14.00
CA THR A 10 13.97 -12.06 12.99
C THR A 10 13.60 -10.77 12.28
N VAL A 11 13.47 -10.81 10.96
CA VAL A 11 12.93 -9.71 10.16
C VAL A 11 11.47 -10.00 9.87
N LEU A 12 10.58 -9.05 10.14
CA LEU A 12 9.14 -9.17 9.94
C LEU A 12 8.68 -8.18 8.86
N ILE A 13 8.14 -8.73 7.76
CA ILE A 13 7.57 -7.95 6.66
C ILE A 13 6.06 -8.25 6.57
N GLY A 14 5.23 -7.21 6.67
CA GLY A 14 3.78 -7.32 6.56
C GLY A 14 3.24 -7.11 5.14
N HIS A 15 1.98 -7.44 4.96
CA HIS A 15 1.23 -7.30 3.71
C HIS A 15 -0.01 -6.45 3.97
N GLU A 16 -0.11 -5.33 3.25
CA GLU A 16 -1.02 -4.21 3.48
C GLU A 16 -0.74 -3.37 4.72
N LEU A 17 -1.03 -2.07 4.63
CA LEU A 17 -0.93 -1.14 5.75
C LEU A 17 -2.30 -1.02 6.43
N SER A 18 -2.32 -1.29 7.73
CA SER A 18 -3.46 -0.98 8.62
C SER A 18 -2.99 -0.01 9.70
N GLU A 19 -3.94 0.61 10.42
CA GLU A 19 -3.59 1.46 11.56
C GLU A 19 -2.74 0.72 12.60
N GLU A 20 -3.04 -0.57 12.82
CA GLU A 20 -2.22 -1.40 13.70
C GLU A 20 -0.84 -1.68 13.11
N GLY A 21 -0.77 -1.96 11.80
CA GLY A 21 0.50 -2.12 11.10
C GLY A 21 1.40 -0.89 11.24
N ILE A 22 0.84 0.31 11.12
CA ILE A 22 1.54 1.58 11.36
C ILE A 22 2.12 1.62 12.77
N ARG A 23 1.29 1.40 13.79
CA ARG A 23 1.73 1.40 15.20
C ARG A 23 2.86 0.39 15.44
N LEU A 24 2.76 -0.80 14.84
CA LEU A 24 3.78 -1.85 14.99
C LEU A 24 5.10 -1.51 14.26
N ILE A 25 5.04 -0.81 13.12
CA ILE A 25 6.22 -0.29 12.42
C ILE A 25 6.90 0.80 13.25
N GLU A 26 6.13 1.75 13.79
CA GLU A 26 6.66 2.83 14.63
C GLU A 26 7.39 2.29 15.87
N ASN A 27 6.81 1.25 16.48
CA ASN A 27 7.37 0.55 17.63
C ASN A 27 8.54 -0.40 17.27
N GLY A 28 8.87 -0.56 15.98
CA GLY A 28 9.98 -1.41 15.50
C GLY A 28 9.73 -2.92 15.66
N ILE A 29 8.46 -3.33 15.75
CA ILE A 29 8.05 -4.74 15.79
C ILE A 29 7.97 -5.31 14.36
N ILE A 30 7.40 -4.53 13.43
CA ILE A 30 7.40 -4.81 11.99
C ILE A 30 8.51 -3.98 11.35
N ASP A 31 9.38 -4.59 10.54
CA ASP A 31 10.48 -3.88 9.87
C ASP A 31 9.99 -3.17 8.59
N ALA A 32 9.01 -3.73 7.88
CA ALA A 32 8.38 -3.10 6.71
C ALA A 32 6.98 -3.68 6.40
N CYS A 33 6.17 -2.96 5.63
CA CYS A 33 4.94 -3.46 5.00
C CYS A 33 4.90 -3.12 3.51
N ILE A 34 4.27 -3.96 2.70
CA ILE A 34 3.93 -3.63 1.31
C ILE A 34 2.49 -3.13 1.27
N SER A 35 2.26 -1.85 0.98
CA SER A 35 0.91 -1.29 0.79
C SER A 35 0.48 -1.42 -0.67
N GLN A 36 -0.76 -1.88 -0.88
CA GLN A 36 -1.34 -2.09 -2.22
C GLN A 36 -2.34 -0.99 -2.62
N ASN A 37 -2.60 -0.05 -1.70
CA ASN A 37 -3.56 1.03 -1.88
C ASN A 37 -4.99 0.53 -2.21
N PRO A 38 -5.66 -0.18 -1.28
CA PRO A 38 -6.98 -0.78 -1.50
C PRO A 38 -8.06 0.27 -1.81
N TYR A 39 -7.92 1.50 -1.31
CA TYR A 39 -8.83 2.59 -1.61
C TYR A 39 -8.87 2.90 -3.12
N VAL A 40 -7.70 3.10 -3.74
CA VAL A 40 -7.60 3.37 -5.18
C VAL A 40 -8.14 2.19 -5.99
N GLN A 41 -7.83 0.95 -5.58
CA GLN A 41 -8.36 -0.24 -6.26
C GLN A 41 -9.89 -0.25 -6.25
N GLY A 42 -10.51 0.00 -5.09
CA GLY A 42 -11.98 0.06 -4.97
C GLY A 42 -12.59 1.23 -5.75
N TYR A 43 -12.04 2.43 -5.58
CA TYR A 43 -12.53 3.66 -6.20
C TYR A 43 -12.54 3.56 -7.73
N TYR A 44 -11.41 3.21 -8.36
CA TYR A 44 -11.34 3.13 -9.81
C TYR A 44 -12.14 1.97 -10.38
N SER A 45 -12.29 0.86 -9.65
CA SER A 45 -13.16 -0.24 -10.08
C SER A 45 -14.61 0.22 -10.24
N VAL A 46 -15.14 0.96 -9.25
CA VAL A 46 -16.51 1.48 -9.31
C VAL A 46 -16.63 2.63 -10.31
N LYS A 47 -15.65 3.54 -10.35
CA LYS A 47 -15.62 4.66 -11.30
C LYS A 47 -15.66 4.14 -12.75
N MET A 48 -14.76 3.24 -13.14
CA MET A 48 -14.72 2.68 -14.49
C MET A 48 -16.02 1.96 -14.85
N LEU A 49 -16.62 1.24 -13.90
CA LEU A 49 -17.92 0.61 -14.10
C LEU A 49 -19.01 1.66 -14.36
N SER A 50 -19.04 2.74 -13.58
CA SER A 50 -20.01 3.82 -13.77
C SER A 50 -19.85 4.54 -15.12
N GLU A 51 -18.62 4.87 -15.52
CA GLU A 51 -18.31 5.50 -16.81
C GLU A 51 -18.72 4.61 -17.99
N TYR A 52 -18.52 3.30 -17.87
CA TYR A 52 -18.98 2.36 -18.88
C TYR A 52 -20.51 2.29 -18.99
N LEU A 53 -21.22 2.23 -17.85
CA LEU A 53 -22.67 2.06 -17.82
C LEU A 53 -23.43 3.33 -18.19
N LEU A 54 -22.93 4.50 -17.79
CA LEU A 54 -23.61 5.78 -17.97
C LEU A 54 -23.21 6.46 -19.27
N ASP A 55 -21.92 6.46 -19.59
CA ASP A 55 -21.36 7.24 -20.70
C ASP A 55 -20.85 6.37 -21.86
N GLY A 56 -20.87 5.04 -21.71
CA GLY A 56 -20.35 4.10 -22.70
C GLY A 56 -18.82 4.13 -22.83
N ILE A 57 -18.11 4.76 -21.88
CA ILE A 57 -16.66 4.89 -21.91
C ILE A 57 -16.03 3.56 -21.52
N LYS A 58 -15.30 2.96 -22.45
CA LYS A 58 -14.58 1.71 -22.20
C LYS A 58 -13.23 1.98 -21.53
N PRO A 59 -12.77 1.11 -20.61
CA PRO A 59 -11.40 1.15 -20.13
C PRO A 59 -10.42 1.09 -21.30
N LEU A 60 -9.36 1.92 -21.26
CA LEU A 60 -8.32 1.95 -22.28
C LEU A 60 -7.49 0.66 -22.33
N TYR A 61 -7.44 -0.08 -21.21
CA TYR A 61 -6.67 -1.31 -21.04
C TYR A 61 -7.51 -2.39 -20.36
N ASP A 62 -7.15 -3.66 -20.56
CA ASP A 62 -7.79 -4.82 -19.91
C ASP A 62 -7.46 -4.93 -18.41
N ARG A 63 -6.38 -4.27 -17.97
CA ARG A 63 -5.87 -4.31 -16.60
C ARG A 63 -5.45 -2.92 -16.15
N MET A 64 -5.85 -2.56 -14.93
CA MET A 64 -5.36 -1.40 -14.21
C MET A 64 -4.47 -1.87 -13.06
N TYR A 65 -3.19 -1.53 -13.11
CA TYR A 65 -2.26 -1.78 -12.01
C TYR A 65 -2.23 -0.58 -11.08
N THR A 66 -2.38 -0.82 -9.78
CA THR A 66 -2.13 0.20 -8.76
C THR A 66 -0.68 0.18 -8.32
N ARG A 67 -0.22 1.31 -7.79
CA ARG A 67 1.12 1.44 -7.23
C ARG A 67 1.25 0.56 -5.98
N LEU A 68 2.37 -0.12 -5.87
CA LEU A 68 2.81 -0.78 -4.64
C LEU A 68 3.85 0.10 -3.94
N ASP A 69 3.73 0.24 -2.63
CA ASP A 69 4.65 1.04 -1.82
C ASP A 69 5.25 0.22 -0.68
N ILE A 70 6.56 0.34 -0.48
CA ILE A 70 7.24 -0.23 0.69
C ILE A 70 7.22 0.80 1.80
N ILE A 71 6.53 0.46 2.89
CA ILE A 71 6.38 1.30 4.07
C ILE A 71 7.33 0.79 5.16
N MET A 72 8.17 1.67 5.65
CA MET A 72 9.15 1.44 6.71
C MET A 72 9.02 2.57 7.74
N LYS A 73 9.72 2.44 8.87
CA LYS A 73 9.68 3.45 9.94
C LYS A 73 10.06 4.85 9.43
N GLU A 74 10.94 4.93 8.44
CA GLU A 74 11.45 6.17 7.86
C GLU A 74 10.40 6.92 7.01
N ASN A 75 9.38 6.24 6.48
CA ASN A 75 8.38 6.84 5.59
C ASN A 75 6.92 6.63 6.04
N VAL A 76 6.69 5.96 7.17
CA VAL A 76 5.34 5.67 7.68
C VAL A 76 4.53 6.94 7.96
N THR A 77 5.17 8.07 8.30
CA THR A 77 4.48 9.35 8.57
C THR A 77 4.08 10.12 7.30
N CYS A 78 4.65 9.79 6.14
CA CYS A 78 4.33 10.44 4.87
C CYS A 78 3.57 9.53 3.90
N HIS A 79 3.11 8.35 4.34
CA HIS A 79 2.45 7.35 3.50
C HIS A 79 1.16 7.88 2.82
N GLU A 80 0.44 8.82 3.44
CA GLU A 80 -0.74 9.46 2.83
C GLU A 80 -0.37 10.25 1.56
N ARG A 81 0.85 10.79 1.47
CA ARG A 81 1.36 11.47 0.26
C ARG A 81 1.81 10.49 -0.82
N MET A 82 1.89 9.20 -0.50
CA MET A 82 2.16 8.13 -1.47
C MET A 82 0.88 7.69 -2.17
N ILE A 83 -0.29 8.20 -1.74
CA ILE A 83 -1.58 7.99 -2.39
C ILE A 83 -1.64 8.80 -3.70
N ASN A 84 -1.21 8.11 -4.74
CA ASN A 84 -1.67 8.18 -6.13
C ASN A 84 -1.05 9.22 -7.11
N PRO A 85 -0.29 8.76 -8.13
CA PRO A 85 0.12 9.56 -9.29
C PRO A 85 -0.97 9.80 -10.35
N TYR A 86 -2.18 9.23 -10.24
CA TYR A 86 -3.30 9.53 -11.16
C TYR A 86 -3.97 10.90 -10.93
N ASN A 87 -3.35 11.78 -10.13
CA ASN A 87 -3.53 13.22 -10.28
C ASN A 87 -2.79 13.69 -11.55
N ILE A 88 -3.05 13.05 -12.69
CA ILE A 88 -2.58 13.47 -14.01
C ILE A 88 -3.66 14.41 -14.53
N GLY A 89 -3.63 15.64 -14.00
CA GLY A 89 -4.00 16.80 -14.80
C GLY A 89 -2.98 16.92 -15.94
N CYS A 90 -3.19 16.16 -17.01
CA CYS A 90 -2.72 16.41 -18.37
C CYS A 90 -3.81 15.88 -19.32
N VAL A 91 -5.02 16.42 -19.18
CA VAL A 91 -5.66 17.34 -20.13
C VAL A 91 -6.62 18.23 -19.35
#